data_AF-A0A0N0E1F7-F1
#
_entry.id   AF-A0A0N0E1F7-F1
#
_cell.length_a   1.000
_cell.length_b   1.000
_cell.length_c   1.000
_cell.angle_alpha   90.00
_cell.angle_beta   90.00
_cell.angle_gamma   90.00
#
_symmetry.space_group_name_H-M   'P 1'
#
loop_
_entity.id
_entity.type
_entity.pdbx_description
1 polymer ?
#
loop_
_entity_poly.entity_id
_entity_poly.type
_entity_poly.pdbx_seq_one_letter_code
_entity_poly.pdbx_strand_id
1 'polypeptide(L)'
;MKKATPHAPESDRLLSRCNPQRCSQPASRWPPLFTVVPDIDTRSLLCHASETLASLNVMTTDLASELEGSHRSVVLAVQQLTELGELLVNRALNNLEPPAGLSEAVVENPC
;
A
#
# COMPACT_ATOMS: atom_id res chain seq x y z
N MET A 1 -46.64 -9.96 -32.72
CA MET A 1 -47.05 -10.19 -31.32
C MET A 1 -46.64 -11.60 -30.89
N LYS A 2 -45.58 -11.72 -30.07
CA LYS A 2 -45.38 -12.68 -28.97
C LYS A 2 -44.04 -12.33 -28.32
N LYS A 3 -44.06 -12.36 -26.99
CA LYS A 3 -43.35 -11.50 -26.04
C LYS A 3 -41.85 -11.83 -25.94
N ALA A 4 -41.03 -10.79 -25.75
CA ALA A 4 -39.64 -10.92 -25.38
C ALA A 4 -39.50 -11.66 -24.03
N THR A 5 -38.51 -12.53 -23.99
CA THR A 5 -37.98 -13.24 -22.84
C THR A 5 -37.53 -12.27 -21.75
N PRO A 6 -37.89 -12.48 -20.48
CA PRO A 6 -37.11 -11.96 -19.38
C PRO A 6 -36.63 -13.15 -18.55
N HIS A 7 -35.46 -13.68 -18.88
CA HIS A 7 -34.69 -14.46 -17.92
C HIS A 7 -33.47 -13.62 -17.58
N ALA A 8 -33.56 -12.91 -16.45
CA ALA A 8 -32.42 -12.23 -15.87
C ALA A 8 -31.38 -13.29 -15.44
N PRO A 9 -30.09 -13.10 -15.68
CA PRO A 9 -29.08 -13.68 -14.82
C PRO A 9 -28.82 -12.69 -13.69
N GLU A 10 -29.19 -13.11 -12.49
CA GLU A 10 -28.79 -12.51 -11.23
C GLU A 10 -27.26 -12.45 -11.19
N SER A 11 -26.69 -11.30 -11.55
CA SER A 11 -25.26 -11.02 -11.35
C SER A 11 -25.06 -10.37 -9.97
N ASP A 12 -25.67 -10.98 -8.96
CA ASP A 12 -25.57 -10.56 -7.57
C ASP A 12 -25.12 -11.77 -6.77
N ARG A 13 -24.03 -11.60 -6.03
CA ARG A 13 -23.26 -12.62 -5.29
C ARG A 13 -22.31 -13.44 -6.16
N LEU A 14 -21.10 -12.90 -6.39
CA LEU A 14 -19.87 -13.47 -5.84
C LEU A 14 -18.79 -12.37 -5.72
N LEU A 15 -19.10 -11.26 -5.04
CA LEU A 15 -18.11 -10.63 -4.15
C LEU A 15 -17.88 -11.63 -3.01
N SER A 16 -17.22 -12.74 -3.35
CA SER A 16 -16.60 -13.63 -2.40
C SER A 16 -15.61 -12.75 -1.67
N ARG A 17 -15.98 -12.31 -0.47
CA ARG A 17 -15.06 -11.82 0.55
C ARG A 17 -13.79 -12.66 0.41
N CYS A 18 -12.72 -12.08 -0.14
CA CYS A 18 -11.41 -12.64 0.06
C CYS A 18 -11.22 -12.60 1.56
N ASN A 19 -11.44 -13.74 2.21
CA ASN A 19 -11.14 -13.90 3.61
C ASN A 19 -9.62 -13.76 3.72
N PRO A 20 -9.06 -12.70 4.33
CA PRO A 20 -7.63 -12.47 4.34
C PRO A 20 -6.85 -13.55 5.13
N GLN A 21 -7.55 -14.45 5.83
CA GLN A 21 -6.98 -15.39 6.78
C GLN A 21 -6.78 -16.83 6.26
N ARG A 22 -7.03 -17.13 4.98
CA ARG A 22 -6.79 -18.51 4.46
C ARG A 22 -5.99 -18.52 3.17
N CYS A 23 -4.85 -17.84 3.18
CA CYS A 23 -3.72 -18.24 2.36
C CYS A 23 -2.87 -19.25 3.16
N SER A 24 -3.47 -20.40 3.51
CA SER A 24 -2.72 -21.55 4.02
C SER A 24 -1.97 -22.16 2.83
N GLN A 25 -0.91 -21.47 2.40
CA GLN A 25 -0.06 -21.93 1.30
C GLN A 25 0.56 -23.27 1.70
N PRO A 26 0.69 -24.24 0.77
CA PRO A 26 1.51 -25.41 1.02
C PRO A 26 2.90 -24.91 1.42
N ALA A 27 3.40 -25.35 2.57
CA ALA A 27 4.70 -24.92 3.09
C ALA A 27 5.72 -25.01 1.94
N SER A 28 6.20 -23.84 1.51
CA SER A 28 7.32 -23.75 0.59
C SER A 28 8.40 -24.70 1.09
N ARG A 29 8.97 -25.51 0.19
CA ARG A 29 10.03 -26.49 0.53
C ARG A 29 11.21 -25.82 1.26
N TRP A 30 11.36 -24.51 1.11
CA TRP A 30 12.33 -23.70 1.83
C TRP A 30 11.65 -22.68 2.74
N PRO A 31 12.17 -22.48 3.97
CA PRO A 31 11.68 -21.44 4.85
C PRO A 31 11.87 -20.07 4.19
N PRO A 32 10.97 -19.11 4.45
CA PRO A 32 11.12 -17.76 3.93
C PRO A 32 12.44 -17.15 4.43
N LEU A 33 13.25 -16.60 3.52
CA LEU A 33 14.48 -15.87 3.88
C LEU A 33 14.16 -14.52 4.55
N PHE A 34 13.03 -13.92 4.17
CA PHE A 34 12.55 -12.65 4.72
C PHE A 34 11.08 -12.80 5.09
N THR A 35 10.71 -12.27 6.26
CA THR A 35 9.33 -12.22 6.73
C THR A 35 9.08 -10.89 7.42
N VAL A 36 7.84 -10.41 7.33
CA VAL A 36 7.39 -9.26 8.12
C VAL A 36 6.96 -9.77 9.49
N VAL A 37 7.45 -9.14 10.55
CA VAL A 37 7.09 -9.50 11.93
C VAL A 37 5.57 -9.38 12.10
N PRO A 38 4.85 -10.40 12.60
CA PRO A 38 3.38 -10.42 12.60
C PRO A 38 2.72 -9.33 13.46
N ASP A 39 3.42 -8.85 14.49
CA ASP A 39 2.92 -7.86 15.46
C ASP A 39 3.54 -6.47 15.29
N ILE A 40 4.17 -6.21 14.14
CA ILE A 40 4.71 -4.88 13.84
C ILE A 40 3.56 -3.88 13.64
N ASP A 41 3.72 -2.68 14.19
CA ASP A 41 2.71 -1.65 14.08
C ASP A 41 2.63 -1.08 12.65
N THR A 42 1.43 -0.66 12.24
CA THR A 42 1.18 -0.12 10.91
C THR A 42 2.02 1.12 10.62
N ARG A 43 2.34 1.94 11.63
CA ARG A 43 3.19 3.12 11.46
C ARG A 43 4.61 2.71 11.08
N SER A 44 5.20 1.75 11.78
CA SER A 44 6.53 1.19 11.45
C SER A 44 6.55 0.54 10.07
N LEU A 45 5.50 -0.20 9.68
CA LEU A 45 5.38 -0.74 8.32
C LEU A 45 5.42 0.35 7.25
N LEU A 46 4.61 1.40 7.45
CA LEU A 46 4.53 2.50 6.50
C LEU A 46 5.82 3.36 6.49
N CYS A 47 6.48 3.52 7.64
CA CYS A 47 7.77 4.20 7.73
C CYS A 47 8.83 3.45 6.91
N HIS A 48 8.97 2.15 7.11
CA HIS A 48 9.90 1.32 6.33
C HIS A 48 9.53 1.27 4.84
N ALA A 49 8.24 1.26 4.51
CA ALA A 49 7.80 1.38 3.12
C ALA A 49 8.24 2.72 2.51
N SER A 50 8.09 3.83 3.23
CA SER A 50 8.54 5.16 2.80
C SER A 50 10.06 5.20 2.59
N GLU A 51 10.84 4.68 3.53
CA GLU A 51 12.30 4.60 3.43
C GLU A 51 12.76 3.74 2.23
N THR A 52 12.05 2.64 1.99
CA THR A 52 12.31 1.76 0.83
C THR A 52 12.00 2.48 -0.48
N LEU A 53 10.88 3.20 -0.56
CA LEU A 53 10.50 3.98 -1.73
C LEU A 53 11.47 5.14 -2.00
N ALA A 54 11.90 5.85 -0.94
CA ALA A 54 12.91 6.89 -1.07
C ALA A 54 14.24 6.33 -1.61
N SER A 55 14.67 5.17 -1.11
CA SER A 55 15.86 4.47 -1.60
C SER A 55 15.72 4.06 -3.07
N LEU A 56 14.54 3.53 -3.44
CA LEU A 56 14.22 3.19 -4.83
C LEU A 56 14.22 4.42 -5.74
N ASN A 57 13.73 5.56 -5.25
CA ASN A 57 13.70 6.79 -6.03
C ASN A 57 15.12 7.29 -6.37
N VAL A 58 16.05 7.23 -5.40
CA VAL A 58 17.48 7.56 -5.66
C VAL A 58 18.05 6.63 -6.73
N MET A 59 17.88 5.31 -6.56
CA MET A 59 18.41 4.32 -7.53
C MET A 59 17.81 4.49 -8.93
N THR A 60 16.52 4.79 -9.04
CA THR A 60 15.85 4.98 -10.34
C THR A 60 16.25 6.31 -10.99
N THR A 61 16.52 7.36 -10.21
CA THR A 61 17.10 8.62 -10.71
C THR A 61 18.48 8.40 -11.32
N ASP A 62 19.33 7.69 -10.58
CA ASP A 62 20.70 7.40 -11.02
C ASP A 62 20.67 6.57 -12.31
N LEU A 63 19.85 5.51 -12.33
CA LEU A 63 19.68 4.66 -13.51
C LEU A 63 19.07 5.41 -14.71
N ALA A 64 18.11 6.30 -14.50
CA ALA A 64 17.53 7.11 -15.58
C ALA A 64 18.57 8.06 -16.21
N SER A 65 19.59 8.46 -15.45
CA SER A 65 20.67 9.31 -15.93
C SER A 65 21.68 8.54 -16.79
N GLU A 66 21.86 7.25 -16.55
CA GLU A 66 22.74 6.36 -17.31
C GLU A 66 22.12 5.82 -18.61
N LEU A 67 20.79 5.83 -18.72
CA LEU A 67 20.06 5.29 -19.87
C LEU A 67 19.69 6.38 -20.89
N GLU A 68 19.46 5.95 -22.14
CA GLU A 68 19.02 6.79 -23.24
C GLU A 68 17.74 6.24 -23.91
N GLY A 69 17.11 7.07 -24.75
CA GLY A 69 15.98 6.66 -25.60
C GLY A 69 14.77 6.13 -24.83
N SER A 70 14.19 5.03 -25.33
CA SER A 70 12.97 4.44 -24.77
C SER A 70 13.17 3.85 -23.37
N HIS A 71 14.34 3.29 -23.06
CA HIS A 71 14.63 2.71 -21.74
C HIS A 71 14.65 3.79 -20.65
N ARG A 72 15.24 4.96 -20.92
CA ARG A 72 15.16 6.11 -20.02
C ARG A 72 13.71 6.51 -19.74
N SER A 73 12.87 6.56 -20.77
CA SER A 73 11.44 6.88 -20.59
C SER A 73 10.72 5.88 -19.68
N VAL A 74 11.06 4.59 -19.76
CA VAL A 74 10.48 3.57 -18.88
C VAL A 74 10.95 3.78 -17.43
N VAL A 75 12.23 4.03 -17.20
CA VAL A 75 12.74 4.26 -15.84
C VAL A 75 12.18 5.54 -15.23
N LEU A 76 12.03 6.61 -16.02
CA LEU A 76 11.35 7.83 -15.56
C LEU A 76 9.89 7.58 -15.19
N ALA A 77 9.18 6.70 -15.91
CA ALA A 77 7.83 6.31 -15.53
C ALA A 77 7.80 5.51 -14.22
N VAL A 78 8.77 4.62 -14.00
CA VAL A 78 8.92 3.89 -12.72
C VAL A 78 9.22 4.85 -11.57
N GLN A 79 10.09 5.83 -11.78
CA GLN A 79 10.36 6.90 -10.82
C GLN A 79 9.07 7.66 -10.47
N GLN A 80 8.31 8.10 -11.48
CA GLN A 80 7.05 8.81 -11.25
C GLN A 80 6.04 7.98 -10.45
N LEU A 81 5.94 6.67 -10.72
CA LEU A 81 5.09 5.77 -9.94
C LEU A 81 5.59 5.59 -8.51
N THR A 82 6.91 5.63 -8.30
CA THR A 82 7.54 5.56 -6.97
C THR A 82 7.20 6.80 -6.14
N GLU A 83 7.32 8.00 -6.72
CA GLU A 83 6.93 9.26 -6.08
C GLU A 83 5.43 9.28 -5.71
N LEU A 84 4.57 8.80 -6.61
CA LEU A 84 3.14 8.65 -6.32
C LEU A 84 2.90 7.67 -5.14
N GLY A 85 3.63 6.56 -5.11
CA GLY A 85 3.59 5.62 -4.00
C GLY A 85 4.00 6.25 -2.67
N GLU A 86 5.07 7.05 -2.67
CA GLU A 86 5.56 7.74 -1.48
C GLU A 86 4.53 8.74 -0.95
N LEU A 87 3.87 9.50 -1.83
CA LEU A 87 2.77 10.40 -1.45
C LEU A 87 1.60 9.64 -0.79
N LEU A 88 1.24 8.46 -1.32
CA LEU A 88 0.18 7.63 -0.75
C LEU A 88 0.56 7.08 0.62
N VAL A 89 1.80 6.61 0.79
CA VAL A 89 2.33 6.12 2.08
C VAL A 89 2.40 7.24 3.11
N ASN A 90 2.93 8.40 2.73
CA ASN A 90 2.98 9.57 3.60
C ASN A 90 1.58 10.04 4.01
N ARG A 91 0.61 10.00 3.09
CA ARG A 91 -0.79 10.27 3.43
C ARG A 91 -1.35 9.25 4.42
N ALA A 92 -1.03 7.97 4.25
CA ALA A 92 -1.44 6.93 5.18
C ALA A 92 -0.82 7.13 6.57
N LEU A 93 0.47 7.50 6.66
CA LEU A 93 1.13 7.85 7.92
C LEU A 93 0.46 9.02 8.63
N ASN A 94 0.14 10.09 7.89
CA ASN A 94 -0.56 11.26 8.45
C ASN A 94 -1.95 10.91 9.00
N ASN A 95 -2.64 9.92 8.42
CA ASN A 95 -3.93 9.46 8.94
C ASN A 95 -3.79 8.70 10.28
N LEU A 96 -2.59 8.22 10.63
CA LEU A 96 -2.29 7.57 11.90
C LEU A 96 -1.88 8.56 13.00
N GLU A 97 -1.72 9.85 12.67
CA GLU A 97 -1.46 10.89 13.66
C GLU A 97 -2.78 11.37 14.27
N PRO A 98 -2.89 11.43 15.60
CA PRO A 98 -4.04 12.05 16.24
C PRO A 98 -4.15 13.51 15.77
N PRO A 99 -5.37 14.05 15.56
CA PRO A 99 -5.52 15.46 15.33
C PRO A 99 -4.89 16.23 16.49
N ALA A 100 -4.05 17.21 16.19
CA ALA A 100 -3.19 17.95 17.13
C ALA A 100 -3.94 18.80 18.19
N GLY A 101 -5.16 18.44 18.58
CA GLY A 101 -6.04 19.23 19.44
C GLY A 101 -6.61 18.51 20.65
N LEU A 102 -6.10 17.35 21.06
CA LEU A 102 -6.59 16.63 22.26
C LEU A 102 -5.56 16.45 23.39
N SER A 103 -4.36 17.04 23.27
CA SER A 103 -3.35 16.96 24.34
C SER A 103 -3.41 18.11 25.36
N GLU A 104 -4.37 19.03 25.25
CA GLU A 104 -4.44 20.24 26.11
C GLU A 104 -5.74 20.33 26.93
N ALA A 105 -6.27 19.20 27.37
CA ALA A 105 -7.47 19.15 28.24
C ALA A 105 -7.27 18.40 29.57
N VAL A 106 -6.04 17.99 29.91
CA VAL A 106 -5.73 17.34 31.21
C VAL A 106 -4.55 18.06 31.88
N VAL A 107 -4.64 19.38 32.03
CA VAL A 107 -3.87 20.11 33.05
C VAL A 107 -4.74 21.29 33.50
N GLU A 108 -5.57 21.09 34.54
CA GLU A 108 -6.07 22.11 35.49
C GLU A 108 -7.32 21.57 36.23
N ASN A 109 -7.08 20.80 37.29
CA ASN A 109 -7.78 20.96 38.58
C ASN A 109 -7.26 19.95 39.62
N PRO A 110 -6.31 20.33 40.47
CA PRO A 110 -6.26 19.79 41.82
C PRO A 110 -7.19 20.61 42.74
N CYS A 111 -7.96 19.92 43.59
CA CYS A 111 -8.78 20.49 44.66
C CYS A 111 -8.01 21.43 45.58
#